data_AF-X0XE04-F1
#
_entry.id   AF-X0XE04-F1
#
_cell.length_a   1.000
_cell.length_b   1.000
_cell.length_c   1.000
_cell.angle_alpha   90.00
_cell.angle_beta   90.00
_cell.angle_gamma   90.00
#
_symmetry.space_group_name_H-M   'P 1'
#
loop_
_entity.id
_entity.type
_entity.pdbx_description
1 polymer ?
#
loop_
_entity_poly.entity_id
_entity_poly.type
_entity_poly.pdbx_seq_one_letter_code
_entity_poly.pdbx_strand_id
1 'polypeptide(L)' 'MRAGFAEIDITPPVGILKMGWLKRIVSDRVLDPLYARAAVFEHEGARVGFIQLDTLSI' A
#
# COMPACT_ATOMS: atom_id res chain seq x y z
N MET A 1 2.49 5.18 26.00
CA MET A 1 2.02 5.15 24.59
C MET A 1 2.60 3.90 23.95
N ARG A 2 1.81 3.10 23.23
CA ARG A 2 2.26 1.91 22.48
C ARG A 2 2.14 2.18 20.98
N ALA A 3 3.02 1.59 20.19
CA ALA A 3 2.95 1.65 18.74
C ALA A 3 3.25 0.27 18.13
N GLY A 4 2.55 -0.05 17.05
CA GLY A 4 2.78 -1.23 16.23
C GLY A 4 2.89 -0.85 14.76
N PHE A 5 3.83 -1.47 14.07
CA PHE A 5 4.09 -1.24 12.65
C PHE A 5 4.04 -2.59 11.93
N ALA A 6 3.40 -2.61 10.76
CA ALA A 6 3.37 -3.77 9.90
C ALA A 6 3.49 -3.34 8.44
N GLU A 7 4.11 -4.19 7.63
CA GLU A 7 4.24 -4.01 6.19
C GLU A 7 3.91 -5.34 5.51
N ILE A 8 3.20 -5.27 4.38
CA ILE A 8 2.94 -6.42 3.52
C ILE A 8 3.08 -6.02 2.05
N ASP A 9 3.69 -6.89 1.26
CA ASP A 9 3.80 -6.76 -0.20
C ASP A 9 2.40 -6.91 -0.82
N ILE A 10 2.01 -5.94 -1.64
CA ILE A 10 0.76 -5.89 -2.38
C ILE A 10 0.98 -5.81 -3.90
N THR A 11 2.19 -6.12 -4.37
CA THR A 11 2.59 -6.03 -5.78
C THR A 11 1.70 -6.93 -6.64
N PRO A 12 0.93 -6.37 -7.59
CA PRO A 12 0.15 -7.19 -8.50
C PRO A 12 1.06 -7.98 -9.45
N PRO A 13 0.60 -9.11 -10.00
CA PRO A 13 1.37 -9.85 -10.98
C PRO A 13 1.60 -9.02 -12.26
N VAL A 14 2.69 -9.31 -12.95
CA VAL A 14 2.95 -8.77 -14.30
C VAL A 14 1.82 -9.23 -15.25
N GLY A 15 1.45 -8.38 -16.21
CA GLY A 15 0.39 -8.65 -17.17
C GLY A 15 -0.96 -7.99 -16.84
N ILE A 16 -1.05 -7.22 -15.75
CA ILE A 16 -2.27 -6.47 -15.40
C ILE A 16 -2.27 -5.05 -15.97
N LEU A 17 -3.43 -4.41 -16.00
CA LEU A 17 -3.57 -3.02 -16.45
C LEU A 17 -3.08 -2.04 -15.37
N LYS A 18 -2.27 -1.05 -15.77
CA LYS A 18 -1.80 0.02 -14.88
C LYS A 18 -2.88 1.10 -14.75
N MET A 19 -3.18 1.51 -13.51
CA MET A 19 -4.04 2.65 -13.22
C MET A 19 -3.31 3.99 -13.42
N GLY A 20 -4.05 5.09 -13.59
CA GLY A 20 -3.50 6.46 -13.61
C GLY A 20 -3.16 7.04 -14.98
N TRP A 21 -3.51 6.34 -16.06
CA TRP A 21 -3.21 6.78 -17.42
C TRP A 21 -4.47 6.86 -18.27
N LEU A 22 -4.53 7.86 -19.16
CA LEU A 22 -5.57 7.98 -20.20
C LEU A 22 -5.28 7.08 -21.42
N LYS A 23 -4.48 6.02 -21.22
CA LYS A 23 -4.13 5.03 -22.24
C LYS A 23 -4.05 3.65 -21.61
N ARG A 24 -4.28 2.61 -22.42
CA ARG A 24 -4.15 1.22 -21.97
C ARG A 24 -2.68 0.85 -21.84
N ILE A 25 -2.21 0.59 -20.62
CA ILE A 25 -0.87 0.10 -20.34
C ILE A 25 -0.99 -1.22 -19.59
N VAL A 26 -0.34 -2.26 -20.11
CA VAL A 26 -0.20 -3.56 -19.44
C VAL A 26 1.19 -3.60 -18.79
N SER A 27 1.29 -4.06 -17.54
CA SER A 27 2.58 -4.23 -16.86
C SER A 27 3.40 -5.33 -17.53
N ASP A 28 4.69 -5.08 -17.75
CA ASP A 28 5.64 -5.98 -18.41
C ASP A 28 6.75 -6.47 -17.46
N ARG A 29 6.97 -5.76 -16.35
CA ARG A 29 7.88 -6.13 -15.27
C ARG A 29 7.51 -5.41 -13.96
N VAL A 30 8.04 -5.92 -12.86
CA VAL A 30 8.10 -5.20 -11.57
C VAL A 30 9.45 -4.48 -11.52
N LEU A 31 9.44 -3.16 -11.34
CA LEU A 31 10.66 -2.38 -11.10
C LEU A 31 10.98 -2.37 -9.60
N ASP A 32 10.00 -1.99 -8.79
CA ASP A 32 10.03 -2.01 -7.33
C ASP A 32 8.70 -2.61 -6.82
N PRO A 33 8.72 -3.39 -5.72
CA PRO A 33 7.51 -3.88 -5.10
C PRO A 33 6.66 -2.74 -4.50
N LEU A 34 5.35 -2.96 -4.44
CA LEU A 34 4.38 -2.05 -3.83
C LEU A 34 3.97 -2.61 -2.47
N TYR A 35 3.81 -1.76 -1.47
CA TYR A 35 3.46 -2.19 -0.11
C TYR A 35 2.22 -1.51 0.44
N ALA A 36 1.55 -2.23 1.34
CA ALA A 36 0.65 -1.66 2.33
C ALA A 36 1.39 -1.56 3.67
N ARG A 37 1.39 -0.38 4.26
CA ARG A 37 2.04 -0.10 5.55
C ARG A 37 1.00 0.36 6.55
N ALA A 38 1.03 -0.22 7.73
CA ALA A 38 0.15 0.13 8.84
C ALA A 38 0.98 0.67 10.01
N ALA A 39 0.53 1.78 10.59
CA ALA A 39 1.01 2.29 11.86
C ALA A 39 -0.18 2.44 12.81
N VAL A 40 -0.15 1.74 13.94
CA VAL A 40 -1.19 1.81 14.97
C VAL A 40 -0.58 2.40 16.23
N PHE A 41 -1.20 3.45 16.76
CA PHE A 41 -0.82 4.09 18.00
C PHE A 41 -1.91 3.90 19.05
N GLU A 42 -1.49 3.65 20.29
CA GLU A 42 -2.40 3.53 21.43
C GLU A 42 -1.91 4.37 22.61
N HIS A 43 -2.86 5.09 23.20
CA HIS A 43 -2.66 5.86 24.42
C HIS A 43 -3.97 5.90 25.22
N GLU A 44 -3.90 5.60 26.52
CA GLU A 44 -5.03 5.70 27.46
C GLU A 44 -6.32 5.00 26.98
N GLY A 45 -6.18 3.81 26.39
CA GLY A 45 -7.32 3.02 25.89
C GLY A 45 -7.85 3.46 24.52
N ALA A 46 -7.44 4.62 23.99
CA ALA A 46 -7.73 5.05 22.63
C ALA A 46 -6.72 4.49 21.63
N ARG A 47 -7.17 4.19 20.40
CA ARG A 47 -6.33 3.69 19.30
C ARG A 47 -6.59 4.46 18.03
N VAL A 48 -5.54 4.78 17.29
CA VAL A 48 -5.60 5.37 15.95
C VAL A 48 -4.72 4.56 15.00
N GLY A 49 -5.22 4.33 13.78
CA GLY A 49 -4.52 3.60 12.73
C GLY A 49 -4.31 4.48 11.51
N PHE A 50 -3.10 4.43 10.97
CA PHE A 50 -2.76 4.99 9.66
C PHE A 50 -2.46 3.82 8.72
N ILE A 51 -3.06 3.87 7.53
CA ILE A 51 -2.77 2.95 6.44
C ILE A 51 -2.23 3.78 5.29
N GLN A 52 -1.04 3.43 4.83
CA GLN A 52 -0.42 3.99 3.64
C GLN A 52 -0.33 2.88 2.59
N LEU A 53 -0.84 3.15 1.39
CA LEU A 53 -0.81 2.23 0.27
C LEU A 53 0.04 2.83 -0.84
N ASP A 54 0.87 2.01 -1.48
CA ASP A 54 1.59 2.39 -2.69
C ASP A 54 0.64 2.28 -3.91
N THR A 55 -0.49 2.99 -3.86
CA THR A 55 -1.53 3.03 -4.89
C THR A 55 -1.86 4.46 -5.30
N LEU A 56 -2.49 4.64 -6.46
CA LEU A 56 -2.90 5.97 -6.92
C LEU A 56 -4.18 6.47 -6.20
N SER A 57 -5.06 5.56 -5.80
CA SER A 57 -6.27 5.87 -5.02
C SER A 57 -6.54 4.75 -4.02
N ILE A 58 -7.29 5.10 -2.99
CA ILE A 58 -7.97 4.19 -2.06
C ILE A 58 -9.43 4.06 -2.52
#